data_AF-A8QET0-F1
#
_entry.id   AF-A8QET0-F1
#
_cell.length_a   1.000
_cell.length_b   1.000
_cell.length_c   1.000
_cell.angle_alpha   90.00
_cell.angle_beta   90.00
_cell.angle_gamma   90.00
#
_symmetry.space_group_name_H-M   'P 1'
#
loop_
_entity.id
_entity.type
_entity.pdbx_description
1 polymer ?
#
loop_
_entity_poly.entity_id
_entity_poly.type
_entity_poly.pdbx_seq_one_letter_code
_entity_poly.pdbx_strand_id
1 'polypeptide(L)'
;MEWNGMEWNGMEWNAMDSTRLQWNGIEWNGMEWNAMELNRIEWNGMEWNGTERNGTERSGKEWNGIVWNGMEWYGIEWNGKNWNGMEWNGMQWNGKESTQAQWNGVEWNGME
;
A
#
# COMPACT_ATOMS: atom_id res chain seq x y z
N MET A 1 2.65 -9.39 14.30
CA MET A 1 2.05 -8.38 15.21
C MET A 1 0.84 -7.82 14.50
N GLU A 2 -0.25 -7.62 15.24
CA GLU A 2 -1.56 -7.27 14.69
C GLU A 2 -2.02 -5.90 15.18
N TRP A 3 -2.57 -5.10 14.27
CA TRP A 3 -3.08 -3.76 14.53
C TRP A 3 -4.50 -3.67 13.99
N ASN A 4 -5.43 -3.12 14.79
CA ASN A 4 -6.84 -3.06 14.44
C ASN A 4 -7.43 -1.68 14.74
N GLY A 5 -8.20 -1.11 13.80
CA GLY A 5 -9.05 0.06 14.06
C GLY A 5 -8.29 1.36 14.37
N MET A 6 -7.14 1.59 13.75
CA MET A 6 -6.29 2.75 14.04
C MET A 6 -6.37 3.79 12.94
N GLU A 7 -6.15 5.03 13.31
CA GLU A 7 -6.11 6.16 12.40
C GLU A 7 -4.81 6.92 12.63
N TRP A 8 -4.13 7.25 11.53
CA TRP A 8 -2.88 7.97 11.57
C TRP A 8 -2.88 9.10 10.55
N ASN A 9 -2.36 10.27 10.97
CA ASN A 9 -2.38 11.47 10.17
C ASN A 9 -0.99 12.14 10.19
N GLY A 10 -0.47 12.49 9.02
CA GLY A 10 0.70 13.38 8.89
C GLY A 10 2.04 12.78 9.33
N MET A 11 2.21 11.46 9.32
CA MET A 11 3.48 10.86 9.74
C MET A 11 4.43 10.61 8.57
N GLU A 12 5.71 10.80 8.86
CA GLU A 12 6.82 10.51 7.97
C GLU A 12 7.63 9.33 8.51
N TRP A 13 7.89 8.34 7.65
CA TRP A 13 8.72 7.19 7.97
C TRP A 13 9.89 7.09 7.00
N ASN A 14 11.09 7.01 7.58
CA ASN A 14 12.31 6.79 6.83
C ASN A 14 12.91 5.45 7.26
N ALA A 15 13.18 4.56 6.28
CA ALA A 15 13.85 3.28 6.46
C ALA A 15 13.15 2.33 7.45
N MET A 16 12.10 1.64 6.98
CA MET A 16 11.36 0.65 7.77
C MET A 16 11.45 -0.74 7.13
N ASP A 17 11.98 -1.70 7.90
CA ASP A 17 11.90 -3.13 7.60
C ASP A 17 10.87 -3.77 8.53
N SER A 18 9.89 -4.47 7.96
CA SER A 18 8.93 -5.22 8.76
C SER A 18 8.54 -6.53 8.11
N THR A 19 8.46 -7.55 8.97
CA THR A 19 8.01 -8.88 8.58
C THR A 19 6.85 -9.36 9.44
N ARG A 20 5.88 -10.08 8.84
CA ARG A 20 4.79 -10.77 9.56
C ARG A 20 3.88 -9.84 10.39
N LEU A 21 3.40 -8.78 9.76
CA LEU A 21 2.38 -7.89 10.34
C LEU A 21 1.01 -8.16 9.71
N GLN A 22 -0.03 -7.92 10.49
CA GLN A 22 -1.42 -7.93 10.04
C GLN A 22 -2.07 -6.62 10.46
N TRP A 23 -2.78 -5.99 9.54
CA TRP A 23 -3.45 -4.71 9.75
C TRP A 23 -4.89 -4.83 9.30
N ASN A 24 -5.84 -4.56 10.20
CA ASN A 24 -7.25 -4.56 9.84
C ASN A 24 -7.94 -3.24 10.21
N GLY A 25 -8.69 -2.65 9.28
CA GLY A 25 -9.50 -1.47 9.59
C GLY A 25 -8.67 -0.23 9.93
N ILE A 26 -7.60 0.05 9.19
CA ILE A 26 -6.70 1.17 9.51
C ILE A 26 -6.82 2.24 8.44
N GLU A 27 -6.85 3.49 8.88
CA GLU A 27 -6.89 4.68 8.04
C GLU A 27 -5.58 5.48 8.15
N TRP A 28 -5.08 5.93 7.00
CA TRP A 28 -3.85 6.70 6.88
C TRP A 28 -4.08 7.94 6.03
N ASN A 29 -3.86 9.13 6.59
CA ASN A 29 -3.97 10.37 5.83
C ASN A 29 -2.67 11.20 5.87
N GLY A 30 -2.25 11.72 4.72
CA GLY A 30 -1.11 12.66 4.65
C GLY A 30 0.23 12.03 5.02
N MET A 31 0.48 10.80 4.59
CA MET A 31 1.66 10.05 5.01
C MET A 31 2.81 10.15 4.01
N GLU A 32 4.04 10.11 4.50
CA GLU A 32 5.24 10.03 3.65
C GLU A 32 6.09 8.82 4.05
N TRP A 33 6.47 8.00 3.07
CA TRP A 33 7.28 6.81 3.30
C TRP A 33 8.47 6.74 2.35
N ASN A 34 9.65 6.68 2.93
CA ASN A 34 10.90 6.55 2.18
C ASN A 34 11.62 5.25 2.58
N ALA A 35 12.07 4.49 1.59
CA ALA A 35 12.88 3.27 1.75
C ALA A 35 12.20 2.20 2.64
N MET A 36 11.09 1.61 2.18
CA MET A 36 10.41 0.54 2.92
C MET A 36 10.66 -0.85 2.36
N GLU A 37 11.00 -1.79 3.25
CA GLU A 37 11.02 -3.22 2.94
C GLU A 37 9.95 -3.94 3.76
N LEU A 38 8.99 -4.57 3.08
CA LEU A 38 7.85 -5.20 3.74
C LEU A 38 7.60 -6.60 3.21
N ASN A 39 7.75 -7.60 4.09
CA ASN A 39 7.67 -9.01 3.72
C ASN A 39 6.60 -9.76 4.53
N ARG A 40 5.73 -10.52 3.85
CA ARG A 40 4.66 -11.32 4.50
C ARG A 40 3.72 -10.48 5.36
N ILE A 41 3.09 -9.49 4.76
CA ILE A 41 2.14 -8.60 5.43
C ILE A 41 0.74 -8.83 4.87
N GLU A 42 -0.25 -8.84 5.75
CA GLU A 42 -1.67 -8.91 5.39
C GLU A 42 -2.36 -7.59 5.74
N TRP A 43 -3.18 -7.11 4.82
CA TRP A 43 -3.93 -5.86 4.98
C TRP A 43 -5.39 -6.12 4.64
N ASN A 44 -6.30 -5.83 5.58
CA ASN A 44 -7.73 -5.99 5.36
C ASN A 44 -8.50 -4.72 5.75
N GLY A 45 -9.30 -4.15 4.85
CA GLY A 45 -10.13 -2.99 5.18
C GLY A 45 -9.28 -1.75 5.49
N MET A 46 -8.50 -1.29 4.53
CA MET A 46 -7.61 -0.15 4.74
C MET A 46 -8.03 1.04 3.88
N GLU A 47 -7.83 2.23 4.40
CA GLU A 47 -8.03 3.46 3.64
C GLU A 47 -6.79 4.34 3.71
N TRP A 48 -6.38 4.84 2.55
CA TRP A 48 -5.22 5.71 2.42
C TRP A 48 -5.61 6.96 1.63
N ASN A 49 -5.41 8.14 2.20
CA ASN A 49 -5.65 9.42 1.51
C ASN A 49 -4.40 10.29 1.53
N GLY A 50 -3.92 10.73 0.36
CA GLY A 50 -2.79 11.66 0.27
C GLY A 50 -1.51 11.04 0.83
N THR A 51 -0.89 10.11 0.13
CA THR A 51 0.36 9.50 0.61
C THR A 51 1.40 9.47 -0.50
N GLU A 52 2.62 9.84 -0.13
CA GLU A 52 3.79 9.76 -0.99
C GLU A 52 4.66 8.58 -0.59
N ARG A 53 5.17 7.84 -1.58
CA ARG A 53 6.09 6.73 -1.36
C ARG A 53 7.26 6.75 -2.33
N ASN A 54 8.47 6.78 -1.77
CA ASN A 54 9.72 6.72 -2.52
C ASN A 54 10.53 5.48 -2.13
N GLY A 55 10.83 4.62 -3.10
CA GLY A 55 11.69 3.44 -2.92
C GLY A 55 11.08 2.43 -1.97
N THR A 56 10.31 1.47 -2.48
CA THR A 56 9.66 0.49 -1.62
C THR A 56 9.64 -0.88 -2.28
N GLU A 57 10.14 -1.88 -1.56
CA GLU A 57 10.15 -3.28 -1.98
C GLU A 57 9.13 -4.08 -1.17
N ARG A 58 8.33 -4.89 -1.87
CA ARG A 58 7.25 -5.65 -1.25
C ARG A 58 7.20 -7.07 -1.80
N SER A 59 7.48 -8.06 -0.96
CA SER A 59 7.33 -9.49 -1.32
C SER A 59 6.23 -10.21 -0.52
N GLY A 60 5.48 -11.11 -1.18
CA GLY A 60 4.52 -12.04 -0.55
C GLY A 60 3.45 -11.38 0.33
N LYS A 61 2.47 -10.69 -0.26
CA LYS A 61 1.41 -10.00 0.52
C LYS A 61 0.02 -10.29 -0.04
N GLU A 62 -0.95 -10.24 0.85
CA GLU A 62 -2.38 -10.31 0.56
C GLU A 62 -3.05 -9.00 0.99
N TRP A 63 -3.90 -8.49 0.12
CA TRP A 63 -4.61 -7.23 0.30
C TRP A 63 -6.08 -7.46 0.01
N ASN A 64 -6.95 -7.14 0.97
CA ASN A 64 -8.40 -7.26 0.80
C ASN A 64 -9.10 -5.97 1.22
N GLY A 65 -9.97 -5.41 0.36
CA GLY A 65 -10.80 -4.26 0.73
C GLY A 65 -9.99 -3.02 1.01
N ILE A 66 -9.18 -2.56 0.05
CA ILE A 66 -8.28 -1.43 0.25
C ILE A 66 -8.68 -0.29 -0.67
N VAL A 67 -8.82 0.89 -0.12
CA VAL A 67 -9.09 2.13 -0.85
C VAL A 67 -7.83 3.00 -0.81
N TRP A 68 -7.41 3.47 -1.97
CA TRP A 68 -6.30 4.39 -2.12
C TRP A 68 -6.79 5.64 -2.85
N ASN A 69 -6.62 6.82 -2.25
CA ASN A 69 -6.95 8.10 -2.85
C ASN A 69 -5.74 9.03 -2.83
N GLY A 70 -5.39 9.64 -3.97
CA GLY A 70 -4.35 10.66 -4.05
C GLY A 70 -2.97 10.13 -3.66
N MET A 71 -2.47 9.11 -4.35
CA MET A 71 -1.14 8.57 -4.04
C MET A 71 -0.13 8.94 -5.11
N GLU A 72 1.08 9.21 -4.66
CA GLU A 72 2.25 9.40 -5.51
C GLU A 72 3.30 8.33 -5.17
N TRP A 73 3.72 7.58 -6.19
CA TRP A 73 4.62 6.45 -6.02
C TRP A 73 5.84 6.56 -6.93
N TYR A 74 7.03 6.45 -6.34
CA TYR A 74 8.30 6.47 -7.06
C TYR A 74 9.12 5.21 -6.75
N GLY A 75 9.47 4.46 -7.80
CA GLY A 75 10.40 3.32 -7.69
C GLY A 75 9.88 2.21 -6.79
N ILE A 76 8.78 1.56 -7.18
CA ILE A 76 8.25 0.41 -6.44
C ILE A 76 8.38 -0.90 -7.20
N GLU A 77 8.80 -1.92 -6.46
CA GLU A 77 8.80 -3.31 -6.89
C GLU A 77 7.80 -4.15 -6.08
N TRP A 78 6.93 -4.89 -6.80
CA TRP A 78 5.94 -5.79 -6.23
C TRP A 78 6.18 -7.24 -6.69
N ASN A 79 6.43 -8.14 -5.74
CA ASN A 79 6.63 -9.56 -6.01
C ASN A 79 5.62 -10.43 -5.25
N GLY A 80 4.91 -11.30 -5.97
CA GLY A 80 4.01 -12.33 -5.39
C GLY A 80 2.86 -11.73 -4.58
N LYS A 81 1.87 -11.13 -5.25
CA LYS A 81 0.77 -10.41 -4.60
C LYS A 81 -0.58 -10.95 -5.00
N ASN A 82 -1.50 -10.99 -4.02
CA ASN A 82 -2.92 -11.20 -4.26
C ASN A 82 -3.71 -9.98 -3.78
N TRP A 83 -4.55 -9.44 -4.65
CA TRP A 83 -5.31 -8.22 -4.45
C TRP A 83 -6.79 -8.49 -4.68
N ASN A 84 -7.62 -8.30 -3.66
CA ASN A 84 -9.06 -8.48 -3.75
C ASN A 84 -9.81 -7.22 -3.28
N GLY A 85 -10.75 -6.71 -4.07
CA GLY A 85 -11.59 -5.58 -3.65
C GLY A 85 -10.77 -4.31 -3.43
N MET A 86 -10.08 -3.85 -4.47
CA MET A 86 -9.24 -2.66 -4.39
C MET A 86 -9.89 -1.51 -5.14
N GLU A 87 -9.80 -0.31 -4.60
CA GLU A 87 -10.22 0.92 -5.26
C GLU A 87 -9.06 1.90 -5.29
N TRP A 88 -8.78 2.46 -6.47
CA TRP A 88 -7.67 3.38 -6.69
C TRP A 88 -8.18 4.65 -7.35
N ASN A 89 -8.06 5.79 -6.68
CA ASN A 89 -8.49 7.10 -7.18
C ASN A 89 -7.34 8.11 -7.15
N GLY A 90 -7.06 8.79 -8.27
CA GLY A 90 -6.06 9.86 -8.28
C GLY A 90 -4.64 9.37 -8.04
N MET A 91 -4.18 8.41 -8.84
CA MET A 91 -2.85 7.79 -8.69
C MET A 91 -1.85 8.37 -9.68
N GLN A 92 -0.63 8.63 -9.20
CA GLN A 92 0.53 8.92 -10.05
C GLN A 92 1.67 7.93 -9.78
N TRP A 93 2.27 7.40 -10.84
CA TRP A 93 3.32 6.38 -10.76
C TRP A 93 4.54 6.74 -11.59
N ASN A 94 5.71 6.68 -10.96
CA ASN A 94 7.00 6.88 -11.62
C ASN A 94 7.93 5.70 -11.32
N GLY A 95 8.02 4.77 -12.28
CA GLY A 95 8.85 3.55 -12.17
C GLY A 95 8.15 2.45 -11.36
N LYS A 96 7.70 1.40 -12.07
CA LYS A 96 7.03 0.24 -11.49
C LYS A 96 7.54 -1.04 -12.12
N GLU A 97 7.88 -2.00 -11.28
CA GLU A 97 8.03 -3.40 -11.69
C GLU A 97 7.10 -4.29 -10.84
N SER A 98 6.44 -5.23 -11.49
CA SER A 98 5.51 -6.15 -10.84
C SER A 98 5.66 -7.53 -11.44
N THR A 99 5.97 -8.52 -10.60
CA THR A 99 5.99 -9.92 -11.02
C THR A 99 5.00 -10.75 -10.20
N GLN A 100 4.27 -11.63 -10.89
CA GLN A 100 3.34 -12.58 -10.27
C GLN A 100 2.27 -11.91 -9.38
N ALA A 101 1.52 -10.97 -9.96
CA ALA A 101 0.38 -10.32 -9.30
C ALA A 101 -0.95 -10.92 -9.78
N GLN A 102 -1.87 -11.17 -8.85
CA GLN A 102 -3.25 -11.58 -9.10
C GLN A 102 -4.21 -10.50 -8.58
N TRP A 103 -5.21 -10.16 -9.38
CA TRP A 103 -6.13 -9.05 -9.13
C TRP A 103 -7.58 -9.51 -9.32
N ASN A 104 -8.42 -9.36 -8.29
CA ASN A 104 -9.85 -9.64 -8.35
C ASN A 104 -10.64 -8.45 -7.81
N GLY A 105 -11.63 -7.96 -8.57
CA GLY A 105 -12.48 -6.84 -8.13
C GLY A 105 -11.66 -5.58 -7.85
N VAL A 106 -10.97 -5.08 -8.88
CA VAL A 106 -10.14 -3.87 -8.79
C VAL A 106 -10.75 -2.79 -9.67
N GLU A 107 -10.94 -1.61 -9.09
CA GLU A 107 -11.45 -0.42 -9.77
C GLU A 107 -10.39 0.67 -9.79
N TRP A 108 -10.26 1.36 -10.92
CA TRP A 108 -9.28 2.42 -11.14
C TRP A 108 -9.99 3.66 -11.69
N ASN A 109 -9.85 4.80 -11.01
CA ASN A 109 -10.35 6.09 -11.49
C ASN A 109 -9.25 7.17 -11.41
N GLY A 110 -9.15 8.01 -12.44
CA GLY A 110 -8.26 9.17 -12.42
C GLY A 110 -6.77 8.82 -12.27
N MET A 111 -6.27 7.89 -13.07
CA MET A 111 -4.86 7.50 -13.08
C MET A 111 -4.10 8.34 -14.13
N GLU A 112 -2.97 8.91 -13.73
CA GLU A 112 -2.03 9.63 -14.62
C GLU A 112 -0.66 8.92 -14.66
#